data_AF-A0A923CN54-F1
#
_entry.id   AF-A0A923CN54-F1
#
_cell.length_a   1.000
_cell.length_b   1.000
_cell.length_c   1.000
_cell.angle_alpha   90.00
_cell.angle_beta   90.00
_cell.angle_gamma   90.00
#
_symmetry.space_group_name_H-M   'P 1'
#
loop_
_entity.id
_entity.type
_entity.pdbx_description
1 polymer ?
#
loop_
_entity_poly.entity_id
_entity_poly.type
_entity_poly.pdbx_seq_one_letter_code
_entity_poly.pdbx_strand_id
1 'polypeptide(L)'
;MEYELAFLKALSLTIGLECFMAVLLKKFFGGRLKLSSVSYIRLIGFVAVASALTLPYAWFILPAFFSGLTYILIAEVSVTLVEAVFYGFALKLPYKIPIWSAITLSVAANAFSYLVGLAS
;
A
#
# COMPACT_ATOMS: atom_id res chain seq x y z
N MET A 1 23.32 -5.88 -5.45
CA MET A 1 22.97 -6.76 -4.31
C MET A 1 22.44 -5.98 -3.09
N GLU A 2 23.08 -4.87 -2.70
CA GLU A 2 22.61 -4.05 -1.57
C GLU A 2 21.25 -3.39 -1.83
N TYR A 3 21.02 -2.92 -3.07
CA TYR A 3 19.78 -2.26 -3.46
C TYR A 3 18.58 -3.22 -3.47
N GLU A 4 18.77 -4.44 -3.98
CA GLU A 4 17.76 -5.49 -4.03
C GLU A 4 17.41 -5.99 -2.62
N LEU A 5 18.40 -6.06 -1.72
CA LEU A 5 18.16 -6.37 -0.32
C LEU A 5 17.40 -5.25 0.38
N ALA A 6 17.75 -3.98 0.12
CA ALA A 6 17.02 -2.83 0.63
C ALA A 6 15.56 -2.83 0.13
N PHE A 7 15.36 -3.16 -1.15
CA PHE A 7 14.03 -3.35 -1.73
C PHE A 7 13.25 -4.45 -1.02
N LEU A 8 13.83 -5.63 -0.80
CA LEU A 8 13.14 -6.74 -0.12
C LEU A 8 12.76 -6.39 1.32
N LYS A 9 13.62 -5.65 2.03
CA LYS A 9 13.33 -5.13 3.37
C LYS A 9 12.18 -4.14 3.34
N ALA A 10 12.22 -3.17 2.43
CA ALA A 10 11.15 -2.18 2.25
C ALA A 10 9.83 -2.87 1.87
N LEU A 11 9.84 -3.78 0.90
CA LEU A 11 8.68 -4.56 0.48
C LEU A 11 8.05 -5.33 1.64
N SER A 12 8.86 -6.06 2.41
CA SER A 12 8.38 -6.86 3.55
C SER A 12 7.78 -5.96 4.63
N LEU A 13 8.41 -4.82 4.91
CA LEU A 13 7.91 -3.84 5.87
C LEU A 13 6.58 -3.23 5.40
N THR A 14 6.50 -2.79 4.15
CA THR A 14 5.29 -2.19 3.57
C THR A 14 4.13 -3.17 3.57
N ILE A 15 4.33 -4.41 3.11
CA ILE A 15 3.28 -5.45 3.16
C ILE A 15 2.81 -5.66 4.60
N GLY A 16 3.73 -5.74 5.56
CA GLY A 16 3.40 -5.92 6.97
C GLY A 16 2.53 -4.79 7.52
N LEU A 17 2.94 -3.54 7.27
CA LEU A 17 2.22 -2.35 7.71
C LEU A 17 0.85 -2.21 7.05
N GLU A 18 0.76 -2.43 5.74
CA GLU A 18 -0.51 -2.33 5.01
C GLU A 18 -1.48 -3.44 5.43
N CYS A 19 -1.00 -4.67 5.61
CA CYS A 19 -1.82 -5.76 6.12
C CYS A 19 -2.32 -5.47 7.54
N PHE A 20 -1.45 -4.99 8.42
CA PHE A 20 -1.82 -4.60 9.78
C PHE A 20 -2.90 -3.51 9.77
N MET A 21 -2.69 -2.46 8.99
CA MET A 21 -3.64 -1.36 8.91
C MET A 21 -4.95 -1.76 8.25
N ALA A 22 -4.94 -2.63 7.24
CA ALA A 22 -6.16 -3.18 6.64
C ALA A 22 -6.99 -3.97 7.65
N VAL A 23 -6.33 -4.75 8.52
CA VAL A 23 -6.99 -5.45 9.64
C VAL A 23 -7.62 -4.46 10.62
N LEU A 24 -6.90 -3.39 11.00
CA LEU A 24 -7.45 -2.33 11.87
C LEU A 24 -8.65 -1.63 11.23
N LEU A 25 -8.55 -1.25 9.95
CA LEU A 25 -9.66 -0.63 9.21
C LEU A 25 -10.89 -1.53 9.17
N LYS A 26 -10.71 -2.82 8.92
CA LYS A 26 -11.82 -3.77 8.97
C LYS A 26 -12.40 -3.88 10.39
N LYS A 27 -11.56 -3.94 11.43
CA LYS A 27 -12.00 -4.07 12.82
C LYS A 27 -12.83 -2.87 13.28
N PHE A 28 -12.38 -1.64 12.98
CA PHE A 28 -13.03 -0.42 13.47
C PHE A 28 -14.10 0.13 12.51
N PHE A 29 -13.91 -0.04 11.20
CA PHE A 29 -14.77 0.58 10.18
C PHE A 29 -15.44 -0.43 9.25
N GLY A 30 -15.28 -1.73 9.48
CA GLY A 30 -15.73 -2.78 8.55
C GLY A 30 -17.22 -2.75 8.22
N GLY A 31 -18.08 -2.31 9.15
CA GLY A 31 -19.51 -2.11 8.89
C GLY A 31 -19.80 -0.93 7.94
N ARG A 32 -19.05 0.17 8.06
CA ARG A 32 -19.20 1.36 7.20
C ARG A 32 -18.59 1.14 5.82
N LEU A 33 -17.45 0.44 5.78
CA LEU A 33 -16.70 0.14 4.56
C LEU A 33 -17.22 -1.11 3.82
N LYS A 34 -18.25 -1.78 4.36
CA LYS A 34 -18.76 -3.07 3.83
C LYS A 34 -17.67 -4.16 3.72
N LEU A 35 -16.64 -4.08 4.55
CA LEU A 35 -15.56 -5.07 4.67
C LEU A 35 -15.92 -6.21 5.64
N SER A 36 -17.06 -6.12 6.33
CA SER A 36 -17.53 -7.13 7.29
C SER A 36 -17.72 -8.52 6.67
N SER A 37 -18.09 -8.59 5.38
CA SER A 37 -18.28 -9.84 4.64
C SER A 37 -16.98 -10.46 4.10
N VAL A 38 -15.89 -9.70 4.07
CA VAL A 38 -14.59 -10.15 3.56
C VAL A 38 -13.84 -10.88 4.68
N SER A 39 -13.36 -12.10 4.46
CA SER A 39 -12.53 -12.80 5.45
C SER A 39 -11.18 -12.10 5.66
N TYR A 40 -10.60 -12.19 6.87
CA TYR A 40 -9.30 -11.57 7.15
C TYR A 40 -8.19 -12.11 6.25
N ILE A 41 -8.19 -13.42 6.00
CA ILE A 41 -7.25 -14.09 5.11
C ILE A 41 -7.34 -13.51 3.69
N ARG A 42 -8.56 -13.32 3.18
CA ARG A 42 -8.77 -12.74 1.85
C ARG A 42 -8.30 -11.29 1.78
N LEU A 43 -8.58 -10.49 2.82
CA LEU A 43 -8.14 -9.10 2.90
C LEU A 43 -6.61 -8.99 2.90
N ILE A 44 -5.94 -9.73 3.78
CA ILE A 44 -4.48 -9.74 3.88
C ILE A 44 -3.84 -10.24 2.58
N GLY A 45 -4.38 -11.32 2.01
CA GLY A 45 -3.87 -11.87 0.75
C GLY A 45 -3.94 -10.87 -0.40
N PHE A 46 -5.05 -10.14 -0.54
CA PHE A 46 -5.17 -9.13 -1.59
C PHE A 46 -4.27 -7.92 -1.37
N VAL A 47 -4.14 -7.45 -0.12
CA VAL A 47 -3.20 -6.37 0.23
C VAL A 47 -1.78 -6.78 -0.13
N ALA A 48 -1.31 -7.92 0.39
CA ALA A 48 0.04 -8.39 0.13
C ALA A 48 0.35 -8.59 -1.37
N VAL A 49 -0.60 -9.14 -2.14
CA VAL A 49 -0.45 -9.33 -3.59
C VAL A 49 -0.44 -7.98 -4.30
N ALA A 50 -1.30 -7.03 -3.93
CA ALA A 50 -1.31 -5.71 -4.53
C ALA A 50 0.03 -4.99 -4.32
N SER A 51 0.53 -4.91 -3.08
CA SER A 51 1.81 -4.26 -2.79
C SER A 51 2.99 -4.97 -3.49
N ALA A 52 2.99 -6.31 -3.51
CA ALA A 52 4.02 -7.09 -4.20
C ALA A 52 4.03 -6.88 -5.71
N LEU A 53 2.90 -6.51 -6.31
CA LEU A 53 2.80 -6.20 -7.74
C LEU A 53 3.11 -4.74 -8.06
N THR A 54 2.89 -3.80 -7.13
CA THR A 54 3.07 -2.36 -7.39
C THR A 54 4.47 -1.86 -7.02
N LEU A 55 5.00 -2.26 -5.87
CA LEU A 55 6.29 -1.79 -5.35
C LEU A 55 7.50 -2.07 -6.26
N PRO A 56 7.62 -3.21 -6.96
CA PRO A 56 8.73 -3.42 -7.89
C PRO A 56 8.77 -2.36 -9.01
N TYR A 57 7.61 -1.93 -9.51
CA TYR A 57 7.57 -0.89 -10.54
C TYR A 57 7.99 0.47 -9.99
N ALA A 58 7.55 0.79 -8.77
CA ALA A 58 7.96 2.02 -8.09
C ALA A 58 9.47 2.06 -7.84
N TRP A 59 10.09 0.94 -7.45
CA TRP A 59 11.53 0.89 -7.14
C TRP A 59 12.42 0.73 -8.37
N PHE A 60 12.08 -0.14 -9.32
CA PHE A 60 13.01 -0.49 -10.40
C PHE A 60 12.75 0.26 -11.71
N ILE A 61 11.53 0.74 -11.94
CA ILE A 61 11.14 1.34 -13.24
C ILE A 61 11.02 2.86 -13.11
N LEU A 62 10.29 3.35 -12.10
CA LEU A 62 10.03 4.78 -11.95
C LEU A 62 11.27 5.69 -11.85
N PRO A 63 12.35 5.31 -11.13
CA PRO A 63 13.55 6.15 -11.01
C PRO A 63 14.27 6.40 -12.34
N ALA A 64 14.01 5.60 -13.37
CA ALA A 64 14.55 5.83 -14.72
C ALA A 64 13.92 7.06 -15.41
N PHE A 65 12.73 7.47 -14.96
CA PHE A 65 11.96 8.57 -15.58
C PHE A 65 11.91 9.82 -14.71
N PHE A 66 11.97 9.67 -13.39
CA PHE A 66 11.80 10.76 -12.43
C PHE A 66 12.89 10.72 -11.37
N SER A 67 13.22 11.88 -10.80
CA SER A 67 14.22 11.98 -9.73
C SER A 67 13.78 12.97 -8.64
N GLY A 68 14.42 12.88 -7.47
CA GLY A 68 14.17 13.76 -6.33
C GLY A 68 12.72 13.73 -5.86
N LEU A 69 12.17 14.91 -5.54
CA LEU A 69 10.81 15.05 -5.00
C LEU A 69 9.73 14.57 -5.97
N THR A 70 9.92 14.79 -7.27
CA THR A 70 8.95 14.37 -8.30
C THR A 70 8.81 12.85 -8.37
N TYR A 71 9.90 12.11 -8.22
CA TYR A 71 9.87 10.66 -8.13
C TYR A 71 9.01 10.19 -6.95
N ILE A 72 9.23 10.73 -5.75
CA ILE A 72 8.51 10.34 -4.54
C ILE A 72 7.01 10.56 -4.72
N LEU A 73 6.61 11.76 -5.15
CA LEU A 73 5.20 12.10 -5.33
C LEU A 73 4.51 11.22 -6.38
N ILE A 74 5.16 10.98 -7.52
CA ILE A 74 4.59 10.16 -8.59
C ILE A 74 4.52 8.69 -8.15
N ALA A 75 5.54 8.18 -7.46
CA ALA A 75 5.55 6.83 -6.93
C ALA A 75 4.38 6.62 -5.96
N GLU A 76 4.21 7.50 -4.97
CA GLU A 76 3.14 7.38 -3.98
C GLU A 76 1.75 7.46 -4.62
N VAL A 77 1.52 8.43 -5.50
CA VAL A 77 0.21 8.61 -6.15
C VAL A 77 -0.10 7.43 -7.07
N SER A 78 0.87 6.99 -7.87
CA SER A 78 0.65 5.88 -8.81
C SER A 78 0.39 4.55 -8.09
N VAL A 79 1.20 4.21 -7.09
CA VAL A 79 1.00 3.01 -6.26
C VAL A 79 -0.36 3.05 -5.58
N THR A 80 -0.71 4.17 -4.94
CA THR A 80 -2.01 4.34 -4.25
C THR A 80 -3.19 4.15 -5.21
N LEU A 81 -3.12 4.73 -6.41
CA LEU A 81 -4.19 4.61 -7.40
C LEU A 81 -4.34 3.16 -7.89
N VAL A 82 -3.24 2.49 -8.21
CA VAL A 82 -3.27 1.10 -8.68
C VAL A 82 -3.80 0.18 -7.58
N GLU A 83 -3.34 0.33 -6.35
CA GLU A 83 -3.83 -0.46 -5.21
C GLU A 83 -5.30 -0.21 -4.92
N ALA A 84 -5.76 1.05 -5.00
CA ALA A 84 -7.18 1.37 -4.85
C ALA A 84 -8.04 0.68 -5.91
N VAL A 85 -7.56 0.61 -7.16
CA VAL A 85 -8.22 -0.14 -8.24
C VAL A 85 -8.24 -1.64 -7.93
N PHE A 86 -7.10 -2.21 -7.50
CA PHE A 86 -7.02 -3.61 -7.10
C PHE A 86 -8.00 -3.95 -5.97
N TYR A 87 -8.06 -3.12 -4.92
CA TYR A 87 -9.01 -3.29 -3.81
C TYR A 87 -10.46 -3.15 -4.27
N GLY A 88 -10.76 -2.19 -5.14
CA GLY A 88 -12.09 -2.00 -5.72
C GLY A 88 -12.59 -3.26 -6.46
N PHE A 89 -11.76 -3.82 -7.33
CA PHE A 89 -12.10 -5.04 -8.06
C PHE A 89 -12.13 -6.28 -7.17
N ALA A 90 -11.11 -6.48 -6.34
CA ALA A 90 -10.92 -7.69 -5.55
C ALA A 90 -11.96 -7.83 -4.43
N LEU A 91 -12.33 -6.72 -3.79
CA LEU A 91 -13.21 -6.70 -2.64
C LEU A 91 -14.67 -6.38 -3.00
N LYS A 92 -14.96 -6.15 -4.30
CA LYS A 92 -16.29 -5.76 -4.82
C LYS A 92 -16.93 -4.62 -4.02
N LEU A 93 -16.09 -3.71 -3.54
CA LEU A 93 -16.55 -2.62 -2.70
C LEU A 93 -17.33 -1.64 -3.59
N PRO A 94 -18.50 -1.12 -3.16
CA PRO A 94 -19.13 -0.07 -3.93
C PRO A 94 -18.14 1.09 -4.04
N TYR A 95 -18.00 1.68 -5.23
CA TYR A 95 -17.12 2.80 -5.62
C TYR A 95 -17.14 4.04 -4.68
N LYS A 96 -17.92 4.01 -3.59
CA LYS A 96 -18.07 5.01 -2.54
C LYS A 96 -17.21 4.75 -1.31
N ILE A 97 -16.15 3.96 -1.39
CA ILE A 97 -15.15 3.95 -0.31
C ILE A 97 -14.30 5.21 -0.47
N PRO A 98 -14.16 6.02 0.59
CA PRO A 98 -13.46 7.28 0.47
C PRO A 98 -11.99 6.96 0.16
N ILE A 99 -11.56 7.39 -1.02
CA ILE A 99 -10.15 7.44 -1.45
C ILE A 99 -9.25 7.96 -0.30
N TRP A 100 -9.80 8.82 0.56
CA TRP A 100 -9.20 9.34 1.78
C TRP A 100 -8.72 8.28 2.78
N SER A 101 -9.42 7.16 2.96
CA SER A 101 -8.95 6.08 3.85
C SER A 101 -7.79 5.26 3.27
N ALA A 102 -7.69 5.17 1.95
CA ALA A 102 -6.55 4.55 1.27
C ALA A 102 -5.35 5.51 1.23
N ILE A 103 -5.61 6.81 1.02
CA ILE A 103 -4.61 7.87 1.09
C ILE A 103 -4.04 7.98 2.51
N THR A 104 -4.87 7.96 3.57
CA THR A 104 -4.34 7.97 4.93
C THR A 104 -3.58 6.69 5.27
N LEU A 105 -3.95 5.54 4.68
CA LEU A 105 -3.20 4.30 4.83
C LEU A 105 -1.80 4.41 4.21
N SER A 106 -1.74 4.85 2.96
CA SER A 106 -0.50 4.98 2.19
C SER A 106 0.41 6.06 2.78
N VAL A 107 -0.15 7.22 3.15
CA VAL A 107 0.60 8.30 3.82
C VAL A 107 1.12 7.85 5.18
N ALA A 108 0.33 7.11 5.97
CA ALA A 108 0.80 6.60 7.27
C ALA A 108 1.88 5.53 7.10
N ALA A 109 1.73 4.62 6.13
CA ALA A 109 2.70 3.57 5.84
C ALA A 109 4.02 4.15 5.31
N ASN A 110 3.96 5.10 4.37
CA ASN A 110 5.15 5.77 3.84
C ASN A 110 5.83 6.70 4.84
N ALA A 111 5.07 7.46 5.65
CA ALA A 111 5.66 8.27 6.72
C ALA A 111 6.37 7.39 7.78
N PHE A 112 5.78 6.25 8.14
CA PHE A 112 6.42 5.30 9.05
C PHE A 112 7.65 4.64 8.42
N SER A 113 7.57 4.26 7.14
CA SER A 113 8.71 3.69 6.40
C SER A 113 9.85 4.69 6.23
N TYR A 114 9.55 5.98 6.02
CA TYR A 114 10.54 7.06 5.95
C TYR A 114 11.22 7.29 7.32
N LEU A 115 10.46 7.28 8.41
CA LEU A 115 11.00 7.39 9.76
C LEU A 115 11.89 6.21 10.15
N VAL A 116 11.49 4.99 9.77
CA VAL A 116 12.29 3.78 10.01
C VAL A 116 13.54 3.75 9.12
N GLY A 117 13.42 4.18 7.85
CA GLY A 117 14.55 4.25 6.92
C GLY A 117 15.58 5.34 7.23
N LEU A 118 15.20 6.41 7.93
CA LEU A 118 16.13 7.42 8.47
C LEU A 118 16.88 6.96 9.73
N ALA A 119 16.35 5.95 10.43
CA ALA A 119 16.93 5.41 11.66
C ALA A 119 17.86 4.21 11.43
N SER A 120 18.10 3.84 10.16
CA SER A 120 18.97 2.76 9.70
C SER A 120 20.07 3.28 8.78
#